data_AF-A0A392QWW5-F1
#
_entry.id   AF-A0A392QWW5-F1
#
_cell.length_a   1.000
_cell.length_b   1.000
_cell.length_c   1.000
_cell.angle_alpha   90.00
_cell.angle_beta   90.00
_cell.angle_gamma   90.00
#
_symmetry.space_group_name_H-M   'P 1'
#
loop_
_entity.id
_entity.type
_entity.pdbx_description
1 polymer ?
#
loop_
_entity_poly.entity_id
_entity_poly.type
_entity_poly.pdbx_seq_one_letter_code
_entity_poly.pdbx_strand_id
1 'polypeptide(L)'
;MFNLESSRKLKLWNQSIACCNWSGVTCDGEGQVIGLDLSGEYISGGFDNTSSLFSLQHLQKLNLADNNFKSLIPSGFNKLMMLNYLNLSNANFVGQIPIEISQLTKLVTLDISSPNSYLLEHGLKLEKPTLQ
;
A
#
# COMPACT_ATOMS: atom_id res chain seq x y z
N MET A 1 -9.42 0.15 10.15
CA MET A 1 -9.55 -0.63 11.39
C MET A 1 -9.05 -2.05 11.15
N PHE A 2 -8.07 -2.49 11.94
CA PHE A 2 -7.36 -3.76 11.77
C PHE A 2 -7.72 -4.71 12.91
N ASN A 3 -7.93 -6.00 12.63
CA ASN A 3 -8.15 -7.03 13.63
C ASN A 3 -6.89 -7.89 13.80
N LEU A 4 -6.23 -7.75 14.94
CA LEU A 4 -5.02 -8.49 15.32
C LEU A 4 -5.20 -10.01 15.25
N GLU A 5 -6.37 -10.52 15.62
CA GLU A 5 -6.64 -11.96 15.67
C GLU A 5 -6.73 -12.61 14.27
N SER A 6 -7.08 -11.82 13.25
CA SER A 6 -7.24 -12.31 11.88
C SER A 6 -5.93 -12.33 11.10
N SER A 7 -4.92 -11.58 11.53
CA SER A 7 -3.67 -11.42 10.80
C SER A 7 -2.62 -12.45 11.16
N ARG A 8 -1.80 -12.82 10.18
CA ARG A 8 -0.71 -13.78 10.37
C ARG A 8 0.60 -13.10 10.71
N LYS A 9 0.87 -11.93 10.11
CA LYS A 9 2.11 -11.17 10.26
C LYS A 9 2.05 -10.19 11.41
N LEU A 10 1.04 -9.31 11.42
CA LEU A 10 0.95 -8.17 12.34
C LEU A 10 0.76 -8.57 13.80
N LYS A 11 0.12 -9.71 14.08
CA LYS A 11 0.02 -10.23 15.47
C LYS A 11 1.37 -10.58 16.11
N LEU A 12 2.41 -10.76 15.30
CA LEU A 12 3.77 -11.06 15.74
C LEU A 12 4.63 -9.81 15.87
N TRP A 13 4.15 -8.66 15.38
CA TRP A 13 4.89 -7.41 15.46
C TRP A 13 4.93 -6.93 16.90
N ASN A 14 6.14 -6.84 17.44
CA ASN A 14 6.37 -6.48 18.82
C ASN A 14 7.57 -5.52 18.87
N GLN A 15 7.41 -4.42 19.62
CA GLN A 15 8.46 -3.42 19.83
C GLN A 15 9.67 -3.96 20.63
N SER A 16 9.54 -5.14 21.25
CA SER A 16 10.64 -5.82 21.96
C SER A 16 11.69 -6.42 21.02
N ILE A 17 11.41 -6.49 19.72
CA ILE A 17 12.36 -6.95 18.69
C ILE A 17 12.51 -5.89 17.61
N ALA A 18 13.67 -5.87 16.95
CA ALA A 18 13.93 -4.95 15.84
C ALA A 18 12.90 -5.15 14.72
N CYS A 19 12.43 -4.06 14.11
CA CYS A 19 11.41 -4.10 13.06
C CYS A 19 11.84 -4.91 11.83
N CYS A 20 13.15 -4.98 11.56
CA CYS A 20 13.71 -5.79 10.48
C CYS A 20 13.50 -7.30 10.66
N ASN A 21 13.13 -7.74 11.86
CA ASN A 21 12.77 -9.14 12.14
C ASN A 21 11.26 -9.37 12.12
N TRP A 22 10.45 -8.33 11.88
CA TRP A 22 9.01 -8.48 11.78
C TRP A 22 8.64 -9.16 10.47
N SER A 23 7.71 -10.12 10.55
CA SER A 23 7.21 -10.81 9.36
C SER A 23 6.61 -9.80 8.38
N GLY A 24 7.03 -9.85 7.12
CA GLY A 24 6.61 -8.92 6.07
C GLY A 24 7.43 -7.62 6.00
N VAL A 25 8.41 -7.41 6.89
CA VAL A 25 9.33 -6.27 6.80
C VAL A 25 10.66 -6.74 6.19
N THR A 26 11.21 -5.97 5.27
CA THR A 26 12.56 -6.17 4.71
C THR A 26 13.36 -4.90 4.91
N CYS A 27 14.54 -5.03 5.51
CA CYS A 27 15.49 -3.94 5.66
C CYS A 27 16.72 -4.14 4.76
N ASP A 28 17.42 -3.05 4.45
CA ASP A 28 18.75 -3.09 3.86
C ASP A 28 19.86 -3.29 4.91
N GLY A 29 21.12 -3.19 4.47
CA GLY A 29 22.29 -3.33 5.35
C GLY A 29 22.46 -2.21 6.39
N GLU A 30 21.75 -1.09 6.24
CA GLU A 30 21.75 0.04 7.18
C GLU A 30 20.55 -0.02 8.14
N GLY A 31 19.68 -1.03 8.01
CA GLY A 31 18.47 -1.18 8.81
C GLY A 31 17.30 -0.32 8.33
N GLN A 32 17.38 0.28 7.14
CA GLN A 32 16.29 1.05 6.55
C GLN A 32 15.25 0.10 5.96
N VAL A 33 13.97 0.35 6.23
CA VAL A 33 12.88 -0.46 5.67
C VAL A 33 12.76 -0.20 4.16
N ILE A 34 13.11 -1.20 3.37
CA ILE A 34 13.05 -1.16 1.90
C ILE A 34 11.89 -1.99 1.33
N GLY A 35 11.32 -2.91 2.13
CA GLY A 35 10.20 -3.74 1.72
C GLY A 35 9.16 -3.86 2.82
N LEU A 36 7.89 -3.71 2.45
CA LEU A 36 6.76 -3.92 3.34
C LEU A 36 5.69 -4.75 2.61
N ASP A 37 5.48 -5.96 3.10
CA ASP A 37 4.48 -6.89 2.60
C ASP A 37 3.40 -7.17 3.65
N LEU A 38 2.26 -6.50 3.47
CA LEU A 38 1.06 -6.65 4.27
C LEU A 38 -0.06 -7.33 3.48
N SER A 39 0.26 -8.09 2.43
CA SER A 39 -0.79 -8.76 1.68
C SER A 39 -1.49 -9.84 2.51
N GLY A 40 -2.81 -9.96 2.33
CA GLY A 40 -3.61 -11.00 2.98
C GLY A 40 -3.78 -10.83 4.49
N GLU A 41 -3.59 -9.62 5.03
CA GLU A 41 -3.64 -9.36 6.47
C GLU A 41 -5.01 -8.90 6.98
N TYR A 42 -6.06 -9.03 6.15
CA TYR A 42 -7.44 -8.63 6.46
C TYR A 42 -7.57 -7.18 6.94
N ILE A 43 -6.67 -6.30 6.48
CA ILE A 43 -6.68 -4.88 6.82
C ILE A 43 -7.93 -4.26 6.19
N SER A 44 -8.69 -3.54 6.98
CA SER A 44 -9.89 -2.84 6.52
C SER A 44 -9.87 -1.38 6.93
N GLY A 45 -10.70 -0.57 6.29
CA GLY A 45 -10.69 0.87 6.49
C GLY A 45 -9.45 1.52 5.87
N GLY A 46 -9.68 2.56 5.08
CA GLY A 46 -8.62 3.28 4.40
C GLY A 46 -7.59 3.91 5.34
N PHE A 47 -6.54 4.44 4.72
CA PHE A 47 -5.57 5.34 5.33
C PHE A 47 -5.61 6.66 4.56
N ASP A 48 -5.02 7.71 5.12
CA ASP A 48 -4.99 9.04 4.50
C ASP A 48 -3.54 9.51 4.26
N ASN A 49 -3.40 10.72 3.70
CA ASN A 49 -2.11 11.33 3.35
C ASN A 49 -1.17 11.63 4.55
N THR A 50 -1.67 11.48 5.78
CA THR A 50 -0.93 11.64 7.04
C THR A 50 -0.43 10.31 7.61
N SER A 51 -0.77 9.18 6.97
CA SER A 51 -0.31 7.84 7.36
C SER A 51 1.21 7.77 7.53
N SER A 52 1.65 7.13 8.61
CA SER A 52 3.07 6.87 8.90
C SER A 52 3.75 6.01 7.84
N LEU A 53 2.98 5.26 7.03
CA LEU A 53 3.46 4.55 5.85
C LEU A 53 4.30 5.47 4.94
N PHE A 54 3.85 6.72 4.75
CA PHE A 54 4.51 7.67 3.87
C PHE A 54 5.79 8.29 4.47
N SER A 55 6.15 7.91 5.70
CA SER A 55 7.44 8.28 6.32
C SER A 55 8.56 7.29 5.97
N LEU A 56 8.23 6.14 5.36
CA LEU A 56 9.21 5.14 4.93
C LEU A 56 9.86 5.56 3.59
N GLN A 57 10.64 6.63 3.59
CA GLN A 57 11.19 7.25 2.37
C GLN A 57 12.14 6.33 1.57
N HIS A 58 12.70 5.31 2.21
CA HIS A 58 13.57 4.31 1.59
C HIS A 58 12.80 3.11 1.02
N LEU A 59 11.48 3.08 1.17
CA LEU A 59 10.65 1.95 0.76
C LEU A 59 10.70 1.77 -0.76
N GLN A 60 11.11 0.58 -1.19
CA GLN A 60 11.24 0.18 -2.58
C GLN A 60 10.08 -0.71 -3.03
N LYS A 61 9.60 -1.58 -2.13
CA LYS A 61 8.54 -2.54 -2.42
C LYS A 61 7.42 -2.41 -1.39
N LEU A 62 6.21 -2.18 -1.87
CA LEU A 62 5.01 -2.14 -1.04
C LEU A 62 3.96 -3.08 -1.62
N ASN A 63 3.55 -4.05 -0.81
CA ASN A 63 2.48 -4.98 -1.15
C ASN A 63 1.35 -4.87 -0.13
N LEU A 64 0.20 -4.37 -0.60
CA LEU A 64 -1.05 -4.25 0.16
C LEU A 64 -2.15 -5.14 -0.42
N ALA A 65 -1.80 -6.09 -1.29
CA ALA A 65 -2.76 -6.93 -1.99
C ALA A 65 -3.65 -7.76 -1.05
N ASP A 66 -4.79 -8.24 -1.54
CA ASP A 66 -5.65 -9.17 -0.80
C ASP A 66 -6.10 -8.64 0.58
N ASN A 67 -6.34 -7.33 0.68
CA ASN A 67 -6.91 -6.67 1.85
C ASN A 67 -8.31 -6.14 1.54
N ASN A 68 -8.92 -5.41 2.48
CA ASN A 68 -10.31 -4.96 2.37
C ASN A 68 -10.47 -3.47 2.72
N PHE A 69 -9.68 -2.61 2.09
CA PHE A 69 -9.62 -1.18 2.45
C PHE A 69 -10.94 -0.46 2.24
N LYS A 70 -11.68 -0.79 1.16
CA LYS A 70 -12.98 -0.16 0.80
C LYS A 70 -12.90 1.38 0.84
N SER A 71 -11.80 1.93 0.34
CA SER A 71 -11.47 3.35 0.41
C SER A 71 -10.84 3.86 -0.88
N LEU A 72 -10.68 5.17 -0.98
CA LEU A 72 -9.84 5.79 -2.00
C LEU A 72 -8.36 5.46 -1.78
N ILE A 73 -7.57 5.52 -2.84
CA ILE A 73 -6.10 5.49 -2.77
C ILE A 73 -5.62 6.90 -2.40
N PRO A 74 -4.85 7.10 -1.31
CA PRO A 74 -4.40 8.43 -0.91
C PRO A 74 -3.37 9.01 -1.88
N SER A 75 -3.36 10.33 -2.09
CA SER A 75 -2.36 10.99 -2.94
C SER A 75 -0.94 11.01 -2.36
N GLY A 76 -0.77 10.66 -1.07
CA GLY A 76 0.52 10.65 -0.38
C GLY A 76 1.58 9.69 -0.91
N PHE A 77 1.25 8.81 -1.88
CA PHE A 77 2.21 7.89 -2.49
C PHE A 77 3.41 8.59 -3.12
N ASN A 78 3.27 9.84 -3.60
CA ASN A 78 4.40 10.62 -4.12
C ASN A 78 5.53 10.87 -3.11
N LYS A 79 5.31 10.67 -1.81
CA LYS A 79 6.37 10.74 -0.79
C LYS A 79 7.33 9.55 -0.83
N LEU A 80 6.92 8.43 -1.43
CA LEU A 80 7.69 7.18 -1.51
C LEU A 80 8.53 7.15 -2.79
N MET A 81 9.42 8.12 -2.97
CA MET A 81 10.18 8.33 -4.23
C MET A 81 11.11 7.16 -4.62
N MET A 82 11.42 6.27 -3.68
CA MET A 82 12.26 5.09 -3.92
C MET A 82 11.48 3.86 -4.42
N LEU A 83 10.15 3.95 -4.46
CA LEU A 83 9.27 2.83 -4.71
C LEU A 83 9.37 2.36 -6.17
N ASN A 84 9.73 1.09 -6.35
CA ASN A 84 9.83 0.43 -7.66
C ASN A 84 8.74 -0.63 -7.88
N TYR A 85 8.08 -1.07 -6.82
CA TYR A 85 7.00 -2.05 -6.87
C TYR A 85 5.86 -1.63 -5.94
N LEU A 86 4.67 -1.39 -6.51
CA LEU A 86 3.44 -1.11 -5.79
C LEU A 86 2.37 -2.12 -6.18
N ASN A 87 1.89 -2.88 -5.20
CA ASN A 87 0.79 -3.82 -5.39
C ASN A 87 -0.39 -3.46 -4.48
N LEU A 88 -1.50 -3.05 -5.11
CA LEU A 88 -2.78 -2.71 -4.52
C LEU A 88 -3.89 -3.66 -5.01
N SER A 89 -3.51 -4.78 -5.64
CA SER A 89 -4.45 -5.71 -6.27
C SER A 89 -5.36 -6.37 -5.26
N ASN A 90 -6.60 -6.64 -5.68
CA ASN A 90 -7.61 -7.31 -4.86
C ASN A 90 -7.78 -6.71 -3.44
N ALA A 91 -7.56 -5.40 -3.29
CA ALA A 91 -7.55 -4.73 -1.99
C ALA A 91 -8.82 -3.88 -1.73
N ASN A 92 -9.81 -3.97 -2.62
CA ASN A 92 -11.07 -3.21 -2.60
C ASN A 92 -10.89 -1.68 -2.54
N PHE A 93 -9.83 -1.15 -3.18
CA PHE A 93 -9.75 0.29 -3.43
C PHE A 93 -10.81 0.71 -4.46
N VAL A 94 -11.31 1.93 -4.31
CA VAL A 94 -12.41 2.50 -5.10
C VAL A 94 -12.07 3.90 -5.60
N GLY A 95 -12.80 4.39 -6.58
CA GLY A 95 -12.71 5.77 -7.06
C GLY A 95 -11.50 6.06 -7.96
N GLN A 96 -11.12 7.34 -8.05
CA GLN A 96 -10.07 7.80 -8.95
C GLN A 96 -8.68 7.36 -8.48
N ILE A 97 -7.86 6.86 -9.41
CA ILE A 97 -6.43 6.63 -9.16
C ILE A 97 -5.73 8.01 -9.08
N PRO A 98 -5.05 8.32 -7.97
CA PRO A 98 -4.40 9.63 -7.79
C PRO A 98 -3.28 9.86 -8.80
N ILE A 99 -3.21 11.06 -9.37
CA ILE A 99 -2.19 11.43 -10.35
C ILE A 99 -0.79 11.40 -9.74
N GLU A 100 -0.68 11.54 -8.42
CA GLU A 100 0.55 11.46 -7.65
C GLU A 100 1.28 10.12 -7.80
N ILE A 101 0.59 9.03 -8.17
CA ILE A 101 1.26 7.77 -8.53
C ILE A 101 2.16 7.95 -9.76
N SER A 102 1.80 8.84 -10.70
CA SER A 102 2.64 9.14 -11.88
C SER A 102 3.94 9.88 -11.52
N GLN A 103 4.03 10.46 -10.32
CA GLN A 103 5.24 11.13 -9.82
C GLN A 103 6.29 10.13 -9.30
N LEU A 104 5.92 8.85 -9.15
CA LEU A 104 6.83 7.78 -8.75
C LEU A 104 7.72 7.37 -9.92
N THR A 105 8.73 8.19 -10.21
CA THR A 105 9.62 8.03 -11.38
C THR A 105 10.46 6.75 -11.37
N LYS A 106 10.60 6.08 -10.22
CA LYS A 106 11.29 4.78 -10.08
C LYS A 106 10.35 3.58 -10.16
N LEU A 107 9.04 3.80 -10.28
CA LEU A 107 8.05 2.73 -10.30
C LEU A 107 8.19 1.89 -11.58
N VAL A 108 8.45 0.61 -11.41
CA VAL A 108 8.59 -0.38 -12.49
C VAL A 108 7.32 -1.23 -12.59
N THR A 109 6.69 -1.50 -11.46
CA THR A 109 5.48 -2.33 -11.39
C THR A 109 4.41 -1.63 -10.57
N LEU A 110 3.23 -1.46 -11.18
CA LEU A 110 2.00 -1.05 -10.54
C LEU A 110 0.94 -2.11 -10.80
N ASP A 111 0.50 -2.79 -9.75
CA ASP A 111 -0.63 -3.71 -9.83
C ASP A 111 -1.83 -3.12 -9.08
N ILE A 112 -2.91 -2.87 -9.82
CA ILE A 112 -4.19 -2.33 -9.35
C ILE A 112 -5.35 -3.22 -9.81
N SER A 113 -5.05 -4.47 -10.18
CA SER A 113 -6.05 -5.41 -10.68
C SER A 113 -7.09 -5.72 -9.61
N SER A 114 -8.35 -5.85 -10.01
CA SER A 114 -9.45 -6.26 -9.13
C SER A 114 -10.28 -7.32 -9.84
N PRO A 115 -10.36 -8.55 -9.30
CA PRO A 115 -11.05 -9.66 -9.98
C PRO A 115 -12.56 -9.41 -10.16
N ASN A 116 -13.14 -8.48 -9.39
CA ASN A 116 -14.57 -8.15 -9.43
C ASN A 116 -14.84 -6.71 -9.89
N SER A 117 -13.94 -6.10 -10.66
CA SER A 117 -14.07 -4.69 -11.07
C SER A 117 -15.38 -4.36 -11.79
N TYR A 118 -16.00 -5.34 -12.47
CA TYR A 118 -17.25 -5.16 -13.22
C TYR A 118 -18.51 -5.13 -12.34
N LEU A 119 -18.42 -5.57 -11.07
CA LEU A 119 -19.56 -5.68 -10.15
C LEU A 119 -19.64 -4.51 -9.15
N LEU A 120 -18.63 -3.64 -9.12
CA LEU A 120 -18.57 -2.50 -8.22
C LEU A 120 -18.89 -1.23 -9.01
N GLU A 121 -20.04 -0.59 -8.74
CA GLU A 121 -20.38 0.74 -9.31
C GLU A 121 -19.30 1.82 -9.06
N HIS A 122 -18.41 1.56 -8.09
CA HIS A 122 -17.37 2.47 -7.62
C HIS A 122 -15.94 1.90 -7.80
N GLY A 123 -15.73 0.94 -8.71
CA GLY A 123 -14.39 0.41 -9.00
C GLY A 123 -13.35 1.48 -9.35
N LEU A 124 -12.06 1.11 -9.37
CA LEU A 124 -10.99 2.05 -9.71
C LEU A 124 -11.19 2.64 -11.10
N LYS A 125 -11.03 3.95 -11.22
CA LYS A 125 -11.19 4.70 -12.46
C LYS A 125 -9.95 5.51 -12.79
N LEU A 126 -9.71 5.65 -14.09
CA LEU A 126 -8.75 6.58 -14.65
C LEU A 126 -9.51 7.60 -15.51
N GLU A 127 -10.25 8.48 -14.85
CA GLU A 127 -10.92 9.59 -15.52
C GLU A 127 -9.90 10.72 -15.77
N LYS A 128 -10.15 11.60 -16.75
CA LYS A 128 -9.22 12.68 -17.10
C LYS A 128 -8.88 13.47 -15.83
N PRO A 129 -7.62 13.47 -15.36
CA PRO A 129 -7.22 14.44 -14.36
C PRO A 129 -7.44 15.81 -15.02
N THR A 130 -8.19 16.69 -14.38
CA THR A 130 -8.31 18.07 -14.84
C THR A 130 -6.89 18.65 -14.89
N LEU A 131 -6.32 18.66 -16.09
CA LEU A 131 -5.18 19.48 -16.46
C LEU A 131 -5.70 20.92 -16.43
N GLN A 132 -5.71 21.52 -15.24
CA GLN A 132 -5.68 22.97 -15.11
C GLN A 132 -4.23 23.43 -15.20
#